data_AF-A0A4Y7T8X1-F1
#
_entry.id   AF-A0A4Y7T8X1-F1
#
_cell.length_a   1.000
_cell.length_b   1.000
_cell.length_c   1.000
_cell.angle_alpha   90.00
_cell.angle_beta   90.00
_cell.angle_gamma   90.00
#
_symmetry.space_group_name_H-M   'P 1'
#
loop_
_entity.id
_entity.type
_entity.pdbx_description
1 polymer ?
#
loop_
_entity_poly.entity_id
_entity_poly.type
_entity_poly.pdbx_seq_one_letter_code
_entity_poly.pdbx_strand_id
1 'polypeptide(L)'
;RGSTASCASTDINTLLRRFPNAPSPPSPHEAAYRYYELPSQPKFVARSSPNPWIRPATDTGFDVPERKELRWVGEHPLVDIAMHDYLVARAVQYTSLGPVRIGPRSDAAPPVIIWVGVAPGSISGERGVEIAVGLRALLLANDITDVHVEICESL
;
A
#
# COMPACT_ATOMS: atom_id res chain seq x y z
N ARG A 1 40.37 -3.52 25.31
CA ARG A 1 39.78 -3.04 24.03
C ARG A 1 38.58 -3.92 23.73
N GLY A 2 37.39 -3.51 24.12
CA GLY A 2 36.14 -4.17 23.75
C GLY A 2 35.24 -3.11 23.14
N SER A 3 35.04 -3.17 21.82
CA SER A 3 34.12 -2.29 21.11
C SER A 3 32.83 -3.08 20.93
N THR A 4 31.80 -2.73 21.69
CA THR A 4 30.44 -3.16 21.45
C THR A 4 29.88 -2.32 20.30
N ALA A 5 29.68 -2.95 19.14
CA ALA A 5 28.94 -2.35 18.05
C ALA A 5 27.47 -2.27 18.44
N SER A 6 27.01 -1.07 18.78
CA SER A 6 25.60 -0.76 18.96
C SER A 6 24.92 -0.84 17.60
N CYS A 7 24.01 -1.79 17.43
CA CYS A 7 23.15 -1.89 16.25
C CYS A 7 22.18 -0.70 16.29
N ALA A 8 22.49 0.36 15.55
CA ALA A 8 21.64 1.52 15.45
C ALA A 8 20.34 1.14 14.71
N SER A 9 19.25 1.00 15.47
CA SER A 9 17.89 0.95 14.92
C SER A 9 17.66 2.25 14.16
N THR A 10 17.76 2.19 12.83
CA THR A 10 17.54 3.36 12.00
C THR A 10 16.05 3.66 12.01
N ASP A 11 15.69 4.78 12.65
CA ASP A 11 14.32 5.26 12.74
C ASP A 11 13.75 5.47 11.32
N ILE A 12 12.65 4.78 11.02
CA ILE A 12 11.94 4.87 9.74
C ILE A 12 11.57 6.34 9.44
N ASN A 13 11.29 7.15 10.46
CA ASN A 13 11.02 8.58 10.29
C ASN A 13 12.24 9.37 9.78
N THR A 14 13.46 8.90 10.09
CA THR A 14 14.70 9.48 9.57
C THR A 14 14.96 9.05 8.13
N LEU A 15 14.55 7.84 7.74
CA LEU A 15 14.60 7.37 6.36
C LEU A 15 13.57 8.09 5.47
N LEU A 16 12.34 8.26 5.94
CA LEU A 16 11.27 8.97 5.21
C LEU A 16 11.62 10.44 4.91
N ARG A 17 12.44 11.10 5.74
CA ARG A 17 12.85 12.50 5.55
C ARG A 17 14.02 12.70 4.58
N ARG A 18 14.76 11.65 4.22
CA ARG A 18 16.04 11.77 3.48
C ARG A 18 15.92 11.53 1.97
N PHE A 19 14.77 11.06 1.49
CA PHE A 19 14.57 10.76 0.08
C PHE A 19 13.49 11.68 -0.52
N PRO A 20 13.79 12.45 -1.60
CA PRO A 20 12.81 13.30 -2.28
C PRO A 20 11.66 12.51 -2.94
N ASN A 21 11.76 11.18 -2.93
CA ASN A 21 10.76 10.22 -3.40
C ASN A 21 10.31 9.32 -2.24
N ALA A 22 10.08 9.86 -1.05
CA ALA A 22 9.47 9.10 0.04
C ALA A 22 7.95 9.04 -0.15
N PRO A 23 7.29 7.90 0.14
CA PRO A 23 5.83 7.84 0.16
C PRO A 23 5.29 8.82 1.20
N SER A 24 4.24 9.56 0.84
CA SER A 24 3.54 10.48 1.73
C SER A 24 2.13 9.98 2.02
N PRO A 25 1.52 10.40 3.14
CA PRO A 25 0.09 10.24 3.35
C PRO A 25 -0.70 10.81 2.16
N PRO A 26 -1.82 10.19 1.75
CA PRO A 26 -2.63 10.69 0.67
C PRO A 26 -3.30 12.02 1.06
N SER A 27 -3.50 12.89 0.08
CA SER A 27 -4.41 14.03 0.28
C SER A 27 -5.84 13.53 0.52
N PRO A 28 -6.73 14.31 1.17
CA PRO A 28 -8.13 13.92 1.34
C PRO A 28 -8.82 13.57 0.01
N HIS A 29 -8.43 14.26 -1.06
CA HIS A 29 -8.93 14.00 -2.41
C HIS A 29 -8.43 12.65 -2.95
N GLU A 30 -7.13 12.38 -2.87
CA GLU A 30 -6.59 11.07 -3.27
C GLU A 30 -7.22 9.92 -2.47
N ALA A 31 -7.36 10.10 -1.16
CA ALA A 31 -7.95 9.11 -0.26
C ALA A 31 -9.38 8.72 -0.71
N ALA A 32 -10.18 9.69 -1.15
CA ALA A 32 -11.54 9.48 -1.62
C ALA A 32 -11.62 8.90 -3.03
N TYR A 33 -10.70 9.26 -3.93
CA TYR A 33 -10.85 9.02 -5.36
C TYR A 33 -9.93 7.96 -5.97
N ARG A 34 -8.91 7.47 -5.25
CA ARG A 34 -7.99 6.44 -5.80
C ARG A 34 -8.72 5.18 -6.26
N TYR A 35 -9.72 4.76 -5.48
CA TYR A 35 -10.49 3.53 -5.66
C TYR A 35 -11.99 3.75 -5.88
N TYR A 36 -12.38 4.96 -6.28
CA TYR A 36 -13.78 5.33 -6.51
C TYR A 36 -14.47 4.49 -7.59
N GLU A 37 -13.69 3.93 -8.52
CA GLU A 37 -14.19 3.06 -9.59
C GLU A 37 -14.45 1.61 -9.13
N LEU A 38 -14.02 1.22 -7.92
CA LEU A 38 -14.34 -0.09 -7.36
C LEU A 38 -15.77 -0.10 -6.78
N PRO A 39 -16.52 -1.22 -6.85
CA PRO A 39 -17.87 -1.29 -6.30
C PRO A 39 -17.98 -0.92 -4.81
N SER A 40 -16.98 -1.28 -3.98
CA SER A 40 -16.97 -0.95 -2.55
C SER A 40 -16.45 0.46 -2.25
N GLN A 41 -15.89 1.16 -3.24
CA GLN A 41 -15.28 2.49 -3.11
C GLN A 41 -14.44 2.67 -1.83
N PRO A 42 -13.50 1.75 -1.55
CA PRO A 42 -12.77 1.76 -0.30
C PRO A 42 -11.91 3.02 -0.21
N LYS A 43 -11.87 3.63 0.97
CA LYS A 43 -11.03 4.80 1.21
C LYS A 43 -9.56 4.38 1.23
N PHE A 44 -8.75 5.07 0.43
CA PHE A 44 -7.31 4.82 0.41
C PHE A 44 -6.61 5.49 1.59
N VAL A 45 -5.77 4.73 2.30
CA VAL A 45 -5.12 5.15 3.54
C VAL A 45 -3.64 5.45 3.32
N ALA A 46 -2.91 4.56 2.65
CA ALA A 46 -1.48 4.72 2.44
C ALA A 46 -0.91 3.79 1.36
N ARG A 47 0.30 4.11 0.89
CA ARG A 47 1.10 3.28 -0.02
C ARG A 47 2.56 3.26 0.37
N SER A 48 3.24 2.23 -0.08
CA SER A 48 4.71 2.12 -0.08
C SER A 48 5.37 2.71 -1.33
N SER A 49 4.61 2.94 -2.42
CA SER A 49 5.18 3.50 -3.64
C SER A 49 5.34 5.02 -3.51
N PRO A 50 6.40 5.60 -4.08
CA PRO A 50 6.60 7.05 -4.02
C PRO A 50 5.78 7.81 -5.07
N ASN A 51 5.19 7.10 -6.02
CA ASN A 51 4.50 7.69 -7.16
C ASN A 51 3.24 8.45 -6.69
N PRO A 52 3.13 9.77 -6.94
CA PRO A 52 1.94 10.52 -6.59
C PRO A 52 0.73 9.99 -7.36
N TRP A 53 -0.46 10.05 -6.75
CA TRP A 53 -1.69 9.79 -7.50
C TRP A 53 -1.99 11.00 -8.38
N ILE A 54 -2.11 10.73 -9.67
CA ILE A 54 -2.53 11.72 -10.65
C ILE A 54 -3.99 11.43 -10.94
N ARG A 55 -4.85 12.43 -10.73
CA ARG A 55 -6.24 12.35 -11.15
C ARG A 55 -6.24 12.10 -12.67
N PRO A 56 -6.94 11.07 -13.18
CA PRO A 56 -7.13 10.92 -14.61
C PRO A 56 -7.68 12.23 -15.20
N ALA A 57 -7.02 12.77 -16.22
CA ALA A 57 -7.52 13.92 -16.94
C ALA A 57 -8.71 13.45 -17.77
N THR A 58 -9.92 13.87 -17.41
CA THR A 58 -11.09 13.74 -18.26
C THR A 58 -11.02 14.88 -19.28
N ASP A 59 -10.50 14.63 -20.47
CA ASP A 59 -10.35 15.62 -21.54
C ASP A 59 -11.71 16.04 -22.16
N THR A 60 -12.79 15.31 -21.90
CA THR A 60 -14.12 15.58 -22.49
C THR A 60 -15.21 15.99 -21.50
N GLY A 61 -14.95 15.98 -20.19
CA GLY A 61 -15.98 16.27 -19.17
C GLY A 61 -17.10 15.22 -19.04
N PHE A 62 -17.06 14.14 -19.83
CA PHE A 62 -18.05 13.05 -19.82
C PHE A 62 -17.45 11.64 -19.86
N ASP A 63 -16.14 11.48 -19.96
CA ASP A 63 -15.53 10.16 -19.85
C ASP A 63 -15.59 9.69 -18.40
N VAL A 64 -16.58 8.84 -18.12
CA VAL A 64 -16.63 8.04 -16.90
C VAL A 64 -15.37 7.17 -16.93
N PRO A 65 -14.42 7.34 -15.99
CA PRO A 65 -13.20 6.56 -16.03
C PRO A 65 -13.54 5.07 -15.97
N GLU A 66 -12.82 4.28 -16.77
CA GLU A 66 -13.10 2.85 -16.91
C GLU A 66 -13.09 2.17 -15.55
N ARG A 67 -14.14 1.38 -15.27
CA ARG A 67 -14.30 0.72 -13.99
C ARG A 67 -13.07 -0.15 -13.70
N LYS A 68 -12.41 0.10 -12.58
CA LYS A 68 -11.36 -0.78 -12.05
C LYS A 68 -11.95 -2.10 -11.58
N GLU A 69 -11.19 -3.16 -11.78
CA GLU A 69 -11.51 -4.49 -11.27
C GLU A 69 -10.35 -5.02 -10.41
N LEU A 70 -10.70 -5.69 -9.32
CA LEU A 70 -9.79 -6.50 -8.53
C LEU A 70 -9.72 -7.89 -9.17
N ARG A 71 -8.54 -8.31 -9.60
CA ARG A 71 -8.28 -9.64 -10.15
C ARG A 71 -7.41 -10.43 -9.19
N TRP A 72 -7.79 -11.69 -8.96
CA TRP A 72 -7.01 -12.59 -8.13
C TRP A 72 -5.69 -12.94 -8.81
N VAL A 73 -4.60 -12.95 -8.04
CA VAL A 73 -3.24 -13.22 -8.53
C VAL A 73 -2.94 -14.72 -8.53
N GLY A 74 -3.78 -15.53 -7.87
CA GLY A 74 -3.49 -16.92 -7.52
C GLY A 74 -2.82 -17.02 -6.15
N GLU A 75 -2.55 -18.25 -5.71
CA GLU A 75 -1.75 -18.50 -4.50
C GLU A 75 -0.31 -18.03 -4.75
N HIS A 76 0.14 -17.06 -3.93
CA HIS A 76 1.50 -16.57 -3.97
C HIS A 76 2.12 -16.73 -2.57
N PRO A 77 3.27 -17.44 -2.43
CA PRO A 77 3.91 -17.72 -1.13
C PRO A 77 4.27 -16.51 -0.25
N LEU A 78 4.07 -15.29 -0.76
CA LEU A 78 4.48 -14.04 -0.12
C LEU A 78 3.45 -13.49 0.85
N VAL A 79 2.20 -13.93 0.70
CA VAL A 79 1.11 -13.59 1.60
C VAL A 79 1.01 -14.70 2.62
N ASP A 80 2.02 -14.77 3.47
CA ASP A 80 2.18 -15.81 4.49
C ASP A 80 2.43 -15.18 5.88
N ILE A 81 2.69 -16.03 6.87
CA ILE A 81 2.93 -15.77 8.29
C ILE A 81 3.79 -14.52 8.55
N ALA A 82 4.82 -14.26 7.76
CA ALA A 82 5.71 -13.11 8.00
C ALA A 82 5.01 -11.74 7.91
N MET A 83 4.06 -11.56 6.98
CA MET A 83 3.29 -10.30 6.90
C MET A 83 2.28 -10.19 8.04
N HIS A 84 1.66 -11.32 8.41
CA HIS A 84 0.75 -11.39 9.54
C HIS A 84 1.47 -11.01 10.84
N ASP A 85 2.61 -11.63 11.13
CA ASP A 85 3.41 -11.37 12.33
C ASP A 85 3.85 -9.91 12.40
N TYR A 86 4.24 -9.33 11.27
CA TYR A 86 4.59 -7.91 11.19
C TYR A 86 3.44 -6.98 11.57
N LEU A 87 2.22 -7.27 11.08
CA LEU A 87 1.02 -6.50 11.35
C LEU A 87 0.57 -6.65 12.81
N VAL A 88 0.58 -7.89 13.33
CA VAL A 88 0.24 -8.20 14.73
C VAL A 88 1.22 -7.51 15.69
N ALA A 89 2.52 -7.58 15.43
CA ALA A 89 3.54 -6.92 16.24
C ALA A 89 3.38 -5.39 16.31
N ARG A 90 2.65 -4.79 15.36
CA ARG A 90 2.36 -3.35 15.29
C ARG A 90 0.95 -2.99 15.75
N ALA A 91 0.22 -3.97 16.30
CA ALA A 91 -1.17 -3.86 16.72
C ALA A 91 -2.11 -3.38 15.60
N VAL A 92 -1.86 -3.82 14.37
CA VAL A 92 -2.71 -3.53 13.22
C VAL A 92 -3.81 -4.58 13.12
N GLN A 93 -5.06 -4.16 13.31
CA GLN A 93 -6.24 -4.98 13.07
C GLN A 93 -6.63 -4.88 11.59
N TYR A 94 -6.11 -5.81 10.79
CA TYR A 94 -6.45 -5.89 9.36
C TYR A 94 -7.67 -6.80 9.15
N THR A 95 -8.50 -6.47 8.16
CA THR A 95 -9.70 -7.21 7.75
C THR A 95 -9.48 -8.06 6.50
N SER A 96 -8.50 -7.69 5.67
CA SER A 96 -8.07 -8.47 4.51
C SER A 96 -6.58 -8.26 4.24
N LEU A 97 -5.92 -9.30 3.72
CA LEU A 97 -4.52 -9.27 3.34
C LEU A 97 -4.32 -10.20 2.14
N GLY A 98 -3.76 -9.70 1.04
CA GLY A 98 -3.57 -10.54 -0.14
C GLY A 98 -2.95 -9.83 -1.34
N PRO A 99 -2.39 -10.59 -2.29
CA PRO A 99 -1.94 -10.04 -3.55
C PRO A 99 -3.16 -9.85 -4.46
N VAL A 100 -3.31 -8.65 -5.03
CA VAL A 100 -4.39 -8.35 -5.98
C VAL A 100 -3.82 -7.63 -7.19
N ARG A 101 -4.41 -7.92 -8.35
CA ARG A 101 -4.25 -7.13 -9.57
C ARG A 101 -5.31 -6.05 -9.59
N ILE A 102 -4.92 -4.79 -9.80
CA ILE A 102 -5.86 -3.68 -9.86
C ILE A 102 -5.58 -2.76 -11.05
N GLY A 103 -6.60 -2.54 -11.85
CA GLY A 103 -6.56 -1.64 -13.00
C GLY A 103 -7.87 -1.69 -13.76
N PRO A 104 -8.00 -0.88 -14.83
CA PRO A 104 -9.06 -1.01 -15.82
C PRO A 104 -9.25 -2.46 -16.28
N ARG A 105 -10.48 -2.80 -16.68
CA ARG A 105 -10.79 -4.13 -17.21
C ARG A 105 -10.08 -4.39 -18.53
N SER A 106 -9.93 -3.36 -19.35
CA SER A 106 -9.22 -3.38 -20.64
C SER A 106 -7.72 -3.70 -20.51
N ASP A 107 -7.11 -3.46 -19.34
CA ASP A 107 -5.70 -3.77 -19.10
C ASP A 107 -5.48 -5.29 -19.10
N ALA A 108 -4.66 -5.77 -20.04
CA ALA A 108 -4.31 -7.19 -20.12
C ALA A 108 -3.52 -7.68 -18.89
N ALA A 109 -2.65 -6.82 -18.34
CA ALA A 109 -1.76 -7.14 -17.23
C ALA A 109 -1.63 -5.94 -16.27
N PRO A 110 -2.67 -5.64 -15.46
CA PRO A 110 -2.62 -4.56 -14.49
C PRO A 110 -1.54 -4.83 -13.42
N PRO A 111 -1.06 -3.78 -12.75
CA PRO A 111 -0.06 -3.92 -11.70
C PRO A 111 -0.56 -4.78 -10.54
N VAL A 112 0.40 -5.42 -9.87
CA VAL A 112 0.17 -6.21 -8.66
C VAL A 112 0.47 -5.36 -7.44
N ILE A 113 -0.44 -5.40 -6.47
CA ILE A 113 -0.22 -4.82 -5.15
C ILE A 113 -0.49 -5.86 -4.06
N ILE A 114 0.17 -5.70 -2.91
CA ILE A 114 -0.30 -6.30 -1.66
C ILE A 114 -1.35 -5.37 -1.08
N TRP A 115 -2.59 -5.85 -1.07
CA TRP A 115 -3.73 -5.18 -0.47
C TRP A 115 -3.78 -5.48 1.02
N VAL A 116 -3.90 -4.44 1.84
CA VAL A 116 -4.17 -4.54 3.28
C VAL A 116 -5.45 -3.77 3.58
N GLY A 117 -6.53 -4.49 3.85
CA GLY A 117 -7.78 -3.92 4.35
C GLY A 117 -7.70 -3.68 5.85
N VAL A 118 -8.15 -2.53 6.33
CA VAL A 118 -8.23 -2.20 7.76
C VAL A 118 -9.59 -1.61 8.09
N ALA A 119 -10.01 -1.71 9.35
CA ALA A 119 -11.28 -1.12 9.76
C ALA A 119 -11.28 0.41 9.51
N PRO A 120 -12.41 1.02 9.09
CA PRO A 120 -12.49 2.45 8.86
C PRO A 120 -12.02 3.29 10.06
N GLY A 121 -11.19 4.30 9.81
CA GLY A 121 -10.65 5.18 10.86
C GLY A 121 -9.68 4.54 11.85
N SER A 122 -9.33 3.26 11.70
CA SER A 122 -8.45 2.56 12.65
C SER A 122 -6.98 2.99 12.56
N ILE A 123 -6.55 3.54 11.43
CA ILE A 123 -5.16 3.91 11.15
C ILE A 123 -5.11 5.27 10.43
N SER A 124 -4.21 6.16 10.85
CA SER A 124 -3.95 7.44 10.16
C SER A 124 -3.12 7.24 8.89
N GLY A 125 -3.11 8.22 7.98
CA GLY A 125 -2.30 8.14 6.77
C GLY A 125 -0.80 8.03 7.06
N GLU A 126 -0.29 8.76 8.06
CA GLU A 126 1.11 8.73 8.50
C GLU A 126 1.49 7.34 9.01
N ARG A 127 0.68 6.80 9.93
CA ARG A 127 0.90 5.46 10.47
C ARG A 127 0.77 4.40 9.38
N GLY A 128 -0.17 4.58 8.45
CA GLY A 128 -0.33 3.73 7.29
C GLY A 128 0.91 3.69 6.39
N VAL A 129 1.55 4.84 6.16
CA VAL A 129 2.80 4.93 5.38
C VAL A 129 3.91 4.14 6.06
N GLU A 130 4.11 4.31 7.37
CA GLU A 130 5.11 3.54 8.13
C GLU A 130 4.89 2.03 7.97
N ILE A 131 3.64 1.58 8.09
CA ILE A 131 3.26 0.17 7.96
C ILE A 131 3.51 -0.33 6.54
N ALA A 132 3.04 0.39 5.52
CA ALA A 132 3.17 -0.01 4.12
C ALA A 132 4.64 -0.09 3.69
N VAL A 133 5.47 0.88 4.10
CA VAL A 133 6.91 0.91 3.81
C VAL A 133 7.62 -0.27 4.47
N GLY A 134 7.32 -0.58 5.73
CA GLY A 134 7.97 -1.72 6.39
C GLY A 134 7.50 -3.08 5.86
N LEU A 135 6.24 -3.23 5.46
CA LEU A 135 5.80 -4.41 4.70
C LEU A 135 6.53 -4.53 3.35
N ARG A 136 6.76 -3.42 2.65
CA ARG A 136 7.56 -3.42 1.43
C ARG A 136 9.02 -3.79 1.70
N ALA A 137 9.59 -3.39 2.83
CA ALA A 137 10.94 -3.81 3.22
C ALA A 137 11.02 -5.33 3.44
N LEU A 138 9.98 -5.97 3.99
CA LEU A 138 9.92 -7.43 4.11
C LEU A 138 9.86 -8.12 2.74
N LEU A 139 9.08 -7.58 1.80
CA LEU A 139 9.06 -8.06 0.41
C LEU A 139 10.44 -7.98 -0.23
N LEU A 140 11.12 -6.83 -0.10
CA LEU A 140 12.46 -6.65 -0.66
C LEU A 140 13.49 -7.61 -0.03
N ALA A 141 13.37 -7.89 1.27
CA ALA A 141 14.25 -8.84 1.97
C ALA A 141 14.06 -10.30 1.52
N ASN A 142 12.97 -10.60 0.81
CA ASN A 142 12.68 -11.91 0.22
C ASN A 142 12.74 -11.87 -1.32
N ASP A 143 13.53 -10.94 -1.87
CA ASP A 143 13.78 -10.77 -3.30
C ASP A 143 12.55 -10.42 -4.16
N ILE A 144 11.50 -9.86 -3.55
CA ILE A 144 10.28 -9.43 -4.27
C ILE A 144 10.33 -7.92 -4.46
N THR A 145 10.58 -7.53 -5.69
CA THR A 145 10.94 -6.14 -6.04
C THR A 145 9.90 -5.43 -6.87
N ASP A 146 8.94 -6.15 -7.43
CA ASP A 146 7.95 -5.69 -8.41
C ASP A 146 6.56 -5.40 -7.81
N VAL A 147 6.36 -5.63 -6.51
CA VAL A 147 5.05 -5.47 -5.84
C VAL A 147 5.09 -4.39 -4.75
N HIS A 148 4.17 -3.43 -4.80
CA HIS A 148 3.98 -2.43 -3.75
C HIS A 148 2.85 -2.80 -2.79
N VAL A 149 2.93 -2.28 -1.58
CA VAL A 149 1.88 -2.41 -0.54
C VAL A 149 0.98 -1.19 -0.56
N GLU A 150 -0.33 -1.42 -0.46
CA GLU A 150 -1.36 -0.41 -0.31
C GLU A 150 -2.34 -0.76 0.81
N ILE A 151 -2.71 0.24 1.59
CA ILE A 151 -3.63 0.11 2.74
C ILE A 151 -4.92 0.86 2.41
N CYS A 152 -6.05 0.19 2.63
CA CYS A 152 -7.38 0.73 2.38
C CYS A 152 -8.33 0.40 3.52
N GLU A 153 -9.36 1.24 3.71
CA GLU A 153 -10.47 0.90 4.59
C GLU A 153 -11.32 -0.22 3.98
N SER A 154 -11.60 -1.25 4.77
CA SER A 154 -12.43 -2.39 4.41
C SER A 154 -13.14 -2.93 5.66
N LEU A 155 -14.45 -3.16 5.53
CA LEU A 155 -15.28 -3.81 6.55
C LEU A 155 -15.16 -5.34 6.45
#